data_AF-A0A821CT15-F1
#
_entry.id   AF-A0A821CT15-F1
#
_cell.length_a   1.000
_cell.length_b   1.000
_cell.length_c   1.000
_cell.angle_alpha   90.00
_cell.angle_beta   90.00
_cell.angle_gamma   90.00
#
_symmetry.space_group_name_H-M   'P 1'
#
loop_
_entity.id
_entity.type
_entity.pdbx_description
1 polymer ?
#
loop_
_entity_poly.entity_id
_entity_poly.type
_entity_poly.pdbx_seq_one_letter_code
_entity_poly.pdbx_strand_id
1 'polypeptide(L)'
;MYEVRGEKKILNNVDDKHYEFSSLRRAKFSTRVLLYELHKLTTDKFIYNCNICQQQCDIHYYCAMCEDFDLCEKCYNIELKHEHKMDRFVSFSVVNCHRNSLNRNDESVVNLQLQRQQFIQRCIEVLLHAVNCRDANCLKRDCFRYKRSIQHCNKCQRKNAQCN
;
A
#
# COMPACT_ATOMS: atom_id res chain seq x y z
N MET A 1 6.08 4.76 19.36
CA MET A 1 6.51 3.36 19.53
C MET A 1 5.58 2.48 18.70
N TYR A 2 5.87 2.28 17.42
CA TYR A 2 5.08 1.38 16.58
C TYR A 2 5.83 0.07 16.50
N GLU A 3 5.41 -0.88 17.34
CA GLU A 3 5.96 -2.23 17.36
C GLU A 3 5.71 -2.93 16.03
N VAL A 4 6.80 -3.47 15.50
CA VAL A 4 6.87 -4.42 14.38
C VAL A 4 6.11 -5.70 14.77
N ARG A 5 4.78 -5.65 14.69
CA ARG A 5 3.87 -6.77 15.05
C ARG A 5 3.83 -7.90 14.01
N GLY A 6 4.48 -7.72 12.86
CA GLY A 6 4.55 -8.73 11.80
C GLY A 6 5.59 -9.82 12.06
N GLU A 7 6.80 -9.45 12.43
CA GLU A 7 7.94 -10.39 12.54
C GLU A 7 7.80 -11.36 13.71
N LYS A 8 7.33 -10.89 14.88
CA LYS A 8 7.08 -11.73 16.07
C LYS A 8 5.98 -12.77 15.83
N LYS A 9 4.99 -12.47 14.96
CA LYS A 9 3.91 -13.41 14.62
C LYS A 9 4.40 -14.56 13.76
N ILE A 10 5.41 -14.35 12.92
CA ILE A 10 5.96 -15.39 12.04
C ILE A 10 6.72 -16.42 12.88
N LEU A 11 7.55 -15.97 13.82
CA LEU A 11 8.35 -16.86 14.68
C LEU A 11 7.44 -17.72 15.59
N ASN A 12 6.44 -17.11 16.23
CA ASN A 12 5.53 -17.82 17.12
C ASN A 12 4.65 -18.87 16.40
N ASN A 13 4.21 -18.59 15.16
CA ASN A 13 3.41 -19.56 14.39
C ASN A 13 4.22 -20.77 13.91
N VAL A 14 5.55 -20.67 13.84
CA VAL A 14 6.41 -21.78 13.44
C VAL A 14 6.60 -22.77 14.58
N ASP A 15 6.74 -22.27 15.81
CA ASP A 15 6.88 -23.09 17.00
C ASP A 15 5.55 -23.77 17.40
N ASP A 16 4.40 -23.09 17.25
CA ASP A 16 3.09 -23.62 17.64
C ASP A 16 2.49 -24.66 16.68
N LYS A 17 2.87 -24.63 15.38
CA LYS A 17 2.27 -25.52 14.35
C LYS A 17 3.19 -26.64 13.86
N HIS A 18 4.38 -26.80 14.46
CA HIS A 18 5.35 -27.85 14.14
C HIS A 18 5.61 -28.01 12.63
N TYR A 19 5.92 -26.92 11.92
CA TYR A 19 6.29 -27.02 10.51
C TYR A 19 7.58 -27.82 10.35
N GLU A 20 7.46 -28.99 9.71
CA GLU A 20 8.58 -29.90 9.57
C GLU A 20 9.30 -29.69 8.23
N PHE A 21 10.62 -29.57 8.30
CA PHE A 21 11.51 -29.36 7.15
C PHE A 21 12.53 -30.49 6.95
N SER A 22 12.34 -31.63 7.63
CA SER A 22 13.23 -32.80 7.62
C SER A 22 13.37 -33.51 6.26
N SER A 23 12.38 -33.35 5.37
CA SER A 23 12.37 -33.97 4.06
C SER A 23 11.73 -33.05 3.03
N LEU A 24 12.13 -33.16 1.76
CA LEU A 24 11.64 -32.31 0.67
C LEU A 24 10.11 -32.31 0.58
N ARG A 25 9.48 -33.47 0.76
CA ARG A 25 8.02 -33.60 0.74
C ARG A 25 7.36 -32.79 1.86
N ARG A 26 7.90 -32.87 3.08
CA ARG A 26 7.37 -32.15 4.25
C ARG A 26 7.65 -30.66 4.14
N ALA A 27 8.85 -30.28 3.72
CA ALA A 27 9.22 -28.88 3.47
C ALA A 27 8.29 -28.21 2.44
N LYS A 28 7.96 -28.88 1.33
CA LYS A 28 7.01 -28.37 0.33
C LYS A 28 5.62 -28.15 0.92
N PHE A 29 5.13 -29.10 1.71
CA PHE A 29 3.83 -29.00 2.35
C PHE A 29 3.79 -27.86 3.38
N SER A 30 4.77 -27.81 4.29
CA SER A 30 4.93 -26.77 5.31
C SER A 30 5.01 -25.38 4.67
N THR A 31 5.80 -25.23 3.59
CA THR A 31 5.92 -23.97 2.85
C THR A 31 4.59 -23.54 2.24
N ARG A 32 3.83 -24.46 1.64
CA ARG A 32 2.51 -24.15 1.05
C ARG A 32 1.50 -23.70 2.11
N VAL A 33 1.47 -24.37 3.26
CA VAL A 33 0.58 -24.01 4.37
C VAL A 33 0.96 -22.64 4.94
N LEU A 34 2.26 -22.39 5.16
CA LEU A 34 2.76 -21.09 5.61
C LEU A 34 2.39 -19.98 4.63
N LEU A 35 2.59 -20.19 3.32
CA LEU A 35 2.22 -19.23 2.28
C LEU A 35 0.70 -18.94 2.28
N TYR A 36 -0.14 -19.96 2.48
CA TYR A 36 -1.59 -19.78 2.59
C TYR A 36 -1.98 -18.95 3.82
N GLU A 37 -1.38 -19.24 4.98
CA GLU A 37 -1.65 -18.49 6.22
C GLU A 37 -1.16 -17.05 6.13
N LEU A 38 0.01 -16.84 5.53
CA LEU A 38 0.51 -15.49 5.23
C LEU A 38 -0.44 -14.76 4.27
N HIS A 39 -0.90 -15.43 3.21
CA HIS A 39 -1.89 -14.85 2.30
C HIS A 39 -3.15 -14.46 3.08
N LYS A 40 -3.70 -15.36 3.90
CA LYS A 40 -4.87 -15.11 4.73
C LYS A 40 -4.68 -13.91 5.66
N LEU A 41 -3.54 -13.80 6.35
CA LEU A 41 -3.21 -12.66 7.21
C LEU A 41 -3.02 -11.35 6.43
N THR A 42 -2.44 -11.41 5.22
CA THR A 42 -2.40 -10.22 4.34
C THR A 42 -3.77 -9.85 3.77
N THR A 43 -4.71 -10.80 3.74
CA THR A 43 -6.11 -10.56 3.41
C THR A 43 -7.00 -10.24 4.61
N ASP A 44 -6.47 -10.19 5.85
CA ASP A 44 -7.19 -9.60 6.98
C ASP A 44 -7.36 -8.12 6.63
N LYS A 45 -8.54 -7.85 6.08
CA LYS A 45 -8.93 -6.55 5.52
C LYS A 45 -8.81 -5.55 6.65
N PHE A 46 -8.08 -4.47 6.46
CA PHE A 46 -8.29 -3.28 7.27
C PHE A 46 -9.75 -2.84 7.02
N ILE A 47 -10.58 -3.01 8.04
CA ILE A 47 -11.98 -2.64 8.05
C ILE A 47 -12.01 -1.14 8.36
N TYR A 48 -12.43 -0.34 7.39
CA TYR A 48 -12.62 1.10 7.59
C TYR A 48 -14.11 1.36 7.80
N ASN A 49 -14.43 2.20 8.78
CA ASN A 49 -15.80 2.60 9.09
C ASN A 49 -15.99 4.06 8.70
N CYS A 50 -17.06 4.36 7.98
CA CYS A 50 -17.40 5.73 7.64
C CYS A 50 -17.77 6.53 8.90
N ASN A 51 -17.16 7.69 9.11
CA ASN A 51 -17.45 8.54 10.27
C ASN A 51 -18.86 9.15 10.25
N ILE A 52 -19.57 9.15 9.11
CA ILE A 52 -20.95 9.64 8.99
C ILE A 52 -21.98 8.53 9.20
N CYS A 53 -21.92 7.45 8.40
CA CYS A 53 -22.94 6.40 8.44
C CYS A 53 -22.56 5.18 9.28
N GLN A 54 -21.33 5.14 9.82
CA GLN A 54 -20.74 4.04 10.57
C GLN A 54 -20.71 2.68 9.84
N GLN A 55 -20.99 2.67 8.53
CA GLN A 55 -20.93 1.46 7.74
C GLN A 55 -19.48 1.15 7.37
N GLN A 56 -19.17 -0.14 7.33
CA GLN A 56 -17.91 -0.63 6.82
C GLN A 56 -17.78 -0.33 5.32
N CYS A 57 -16.61 0.17 4.92
CA CYS A 57 -16.35 0.63 3.57
C CYS A 57 -15.06 0.02 3.01
N ASP A 58 -15.21 -0.61 1.85
CA ASP A 58 -14.13 -1.18 1.05
C ASP A 58 -13.32 -0.10 0.31
N ILE A 59 -14.00 1.00 -0.02
CA ILE A 59 -13.46 2.22 -0.64
C ILE A 59 -13.85 3.38 0.27
N HIS A 60 -12.85 4.09 0.81
CA HIS A 60 -13.07 5.24 1.67
C HIS A 60 -12.29 6.45 1.16
N TYR A 61 -12.75 7.63 1.55
CA TYR A 61 -12.14 8.92 1.32
C TYR A 61 -11.61 9.40 2.66
N TYR A 62 -10.30 9.58 2.78
CA TYR A 62 -9.69 10.01 4.02
C TYR A 62 -9.22 11.46 3.91
N CYS A 63 -9.28 12.16 5.03
CA CYS A 63 -8.73 13.50 5.16
C CYS A 63 -7.31 13.42 5.73
N ALA A 64 -6.31 13.96 5.04
CA ALA A 64 -4.95 14.04 5.58
C ALA A 64 -4.77 15.13 6.66
N MET A 65 -5.76 16.02 6.82
CA MET A 65 -5.72 17.16 7.74
C MET A 65 -6.48 16.89 9.04
N CYS A 66 -7.53 16.07 8.99
CA CYS A 66 -8.31 15.66 10.15
C CYS A 66 -7.85 14.30 10.63
N GLU A 67 -7.73 14.14 11.94
CA GLU A 67 -7.37 12.87 12.55
C GLU A 67 -8.53 11.86 12.39
N ASP A 68 -8.21 10.69 11.84
CA ASP A 68 -9.11 9.53 11.70
C ASP A 68 -10.50 9.86 11.10
N PHE A 69 -10.54 10.71 10.07
CA PHE A 69 -11.77 11.09 9.39
C PHE A 69 -11.88 10.45 8.00
N ASP A 70 -12.69 9.40 7.92
CA ASP A 70 -12.96 8.59 6.74
C ASP A 70 -14.43 8.66 6.32
N LEU A 71 -14.67 8.82 5.02
CA LEU A 71 -16.01 8.82 4.43
C LEU A 71 -16.17 7.69 3.42
N CYS A 72 -17.33 7.05 3.40
CA CYS A 72 -17.69 6.15 2.31
C CYS A 72 -17.95 6.93 1.02
N GLU A 73 -17.89 6.25 -0.12
CA GLU A 73 -18.17 6.87 -1.42
C GLU A 73 -19.56 7.55 -1.48
N LYS A 74 -20.57 6.99 -0.80
CA LYS A 74 -21.90 7.62 -0.72
C LYS A 74 -21.88 8.89 0.11
N CYS A 75 -21.25 8.86 1.28
CA CYS A 75 -21.17 10.00 2.19
C CYS A 75 -20.26 11.12 1.66
N TYR A 76 -19.24 10.78 0.87
CA TYR A 76 -18.42 11.75 0.16
C TYR A 76 -19.20 12.49 -0.94
N ASN A 77 -20.11 11.79 -1.63
CA ASN A 77 -20.90 12.36 -2.73
C ASN A 77 -22.15 13.14 -2.28
N ILE A 78 -22.58 12.99 -1.01
CA ILE A 78 -23.65 13.79 -0.43
C ILE A 78 -23.09 15.19 -0.14
N GLU A 79 -23.88 16.25 -0.36
CA GLU A 79 -23.45 17.65 -0.40
C GLU A 79 -22.74 18.22 0.84
N LEU A 80 -22.59 17.44 1.91
CA LEU A 80 -21.70 17.74 3.04
C LEU A 80 -20.25 17.56 2.59
N LYS A 81 -19.76 18.51 1.78
CA LYS A 81 -18.34 18.65 1.47
C LYS A 81 -17.61 18.94 2.78
N HIS A 82 -16.93 17.92 3.30
CA HIS A 82 -15.91 18.11 4.31
C HIS A 82 -14.97 19.25 3.85
N GLU A 83 -14.63 20.17 4.76
CA GLU A 83 -13.95 21.42 4.41
C GLU A 83 -12.56 21.20 3.79
N HIS A 84 -11.97 20.02 4.01
CA HIS A 84 -10.70 19.62 3.42
C HIS A 84 -10.86 18.71 2.21
N LYS A 85 -9.91 18.84 1.28
CA LYS A 85 -9.76 17.90 0.16
C LYS A 85 -9.47 16.50 0.70
N MET A 86 -10.26 15.54 0.26
CA MET A 86 -10.14 14.12 0.62
C MET A 86 -9.49 13.33 -0.51
N ASP A 87 -8.67 12.35 -0.16
CA ASP A 87 -8.06 11.43 -1.12
C ASP A 87 -8.76 10.06 -1.05
N ARG A 88 -8.95 9.44 -2.22
CA ARG A 88 -9.62 8.14 -2.35
C ARG A 88 -8.65 7.00 -2.08
N PHE A 89 -8.99 6.14 -1.14
CA PHE A 89 -8.27 4.90 -0.87
C PHE A 89 -9.12 3.68 -1.26
N VAL A 90 -8.52 2.74 -1.99
CA VAL A 90 -9.16 1.47 -2.38
C VAL A 90 -8.38 0.35 -1.73
N SER A 91 -9.03 -0.41 -0.84
CA SER A 91 -8.40 -1.56 -0.20
C SER A 91 -7.97 -2.61 -1.24
N PHE A 92 -6.75 -3.14 -1.08
CA PHE A 92 -6.14 -4.09 -2.01
C PHE A 92 -6.98 -5.36 -2.23
N SER A 93 -7.76 -5.78 -1.22
CA SER A 93 -8.63 -6.95 -1.31
C SER A 93 -9.76 -6.80 -2.33
N VAL A 94 -10.22 -5.58 -2.60
CA VAL A 94 -11.31 -5.30 -3.54
C VAL A 94 -10.84 -5.39 -4.98
N VAL A 95 -9.57 -5.04 -5.21
CA VAL A 95 -8.90 -5.17 -6.51
C VAL A 95 -8.84 -6.64 -6.95
N ASN A 96 -8.79 -7.58 -6.00
CA ASN A 96 -8.76 -9.02 -6.28
C ASN A 96 -10.15 -9.70 -6.27
N CYS A 97 -11.17 -9.14 -5.59
CA CYS A 97 -12.51 -9.76 -5.52
C CYS A 97 -13.54 -9.20 -6.52
N HIS A 98 -13.27 -8.09 -7.20
CA HIS A 98 -14.09 -7.63 -8.34
C HIS A 98 -13.95 -8.49 -9.61
N ARG A 99 -13.31 -9.66 -9.52
CA ARG A 99 -13.28 -10.64 -10.61
C ARG A 99 -14.64 -11.31 -10.89
N ASN A 100 -15.65 -11.22 -10.01
CA ASN A 100 -16.82 -12.11 -10.11
C ASN A 100 -18.23 -11.51 -10.01
N SER A 101 -18.45 -10.20 -9.92
CA SER A 101 -19.81 -9.71 -10.18
C SER A 101 -19.93 -8.21 -10.46
N LEU A 102 -20.72 -7.93 -11.49
CA LEU A 102 -21.36 -6.67 -11.88
C LEU A 102 -20.56 -5.76 -12.81
N ASN A 103 -20.78 -5.97 -14.12
CA ASN A 103 -20.98 -4.95 -15.15
C ASN A 103 -20.44 -3.55 -14.83
N ARG A 104 -19.12 -3.38 -14.90
CA ARG A 104 -18.49 -2.07 -15.10
C ARG A 104 -17.42 -2.24 -16.16
N ASN A 105 -17.70 -1.67 -17.32
CA ASN A 105 -16.85 -1.47 -18.50
C ASN A 105 -15.40 -1.92 -18.28
N ASP A 106 -15.02 -2.99 -18.99
CA ASP A 106 -13.68 -3.61 -19.02
C ASP A 106 -12.56 -2.58 -19.23
N GLU A 107 -12.87 -1.45 -19.89
CA GLU A 107 -11.96 -0.31 -20.03
C GLU A 107 -11.50 0.27 -18.70
N SER A 108 -12.35 0.33 -17.66
CA SER A 108 -12.05 1.05 -16.41
C SER A 108 -10.99 0.36 -15.54
N VAL A 109 -10.96 -0.98 -15.53
CA VAL A 109 -9.97 -1.77 -14.77
C VAL A 109 -8.62 -1.79 -15.50
N VAL A 110 -8.66 -1.93 -16.83
CA VAL A 110 -7.47 -1.76 -17.69
C VAL A 110 -6.91 -0.34 -17.53
N ASN A 111 -7.78 0.69 -17.47
CA ASN A 111 -7.35 2.07 -17.28
C ASN A 111 -6.64 2.28 -15.93
N LEU A 112 -7.14 1.68 -14.85
CA LEU A 112 -6.52 1.81 -13.53
C LEU A 112 -5.15 1.12 -13.46
N GLN A 113 -5.02 -0.05 -14.10
CA GLN A 113 -3.75 -0.76 -14.19
C GLN A 113 -2.76 -0.02 -15.10
N LEU A 114 -3.24 0.55 -16.20
CA LEU A 114 -2.45 1.38 -17.10
C LEU A 114 -2.01 2.69 -16.41
N GLN A 115 -2.89 3.34 -15.65
CA GLN A 115 -2.56 4.54 -14.86
C GLN A 115 -1.50 4.22 -13.80
N ARG A 116 -1.59 3.05 -13.14
CA ARG A 116 -0.54 2.59 -12.22
C ARG A 116 0.78 2.37 -12.94
N GLN A 117 0.77 1.71 -14.10
CA GLN A 117 1.98 1.50 -14.90
C GLN A 117 2.60 2.82 -15.35
N GLN A 118 1.79 3.76 -15.84
CA GLN A 118 2.23 5.10 -16.24
C GLN A 118 2.80 5.89 -15.04
N PHE A 119 2.18 5.79 -13.87
CA PHE A 119 2.68 6.43 -12.65
C PHE A 119 4.04 5.86 -12.25
N ILE A 120 4.17 4.52 -12.19
CA ILE A 120 5.45 3.86 -11.88
C ILE A 120 6.52 4.25 -12.89
N GLN A 121 6.19 4.26 -14.18
CA GLN A 121 7.12 4.67 -15.24
C GLN A 121 7.58 6.11 -15.05
N ARG A 122 6.66 7.04 -14.72
CA ARG A 122 7.00 8.44 -14.44
C ARG A 122 7.86 8.58 -13.19
N CYS A 123 7.62 7.79 -12.14
CA CYS A 123 8.49 7.74 -10.96
C CYS A 123 9.90 7.28 -11.32
N ILE A 124 10.04 6.22 -12.13
CA ILE A 124 11.33 5.72 -12.60
C ILE A 124 12.06 6.80 -13.40
N GLU A 125 11.40 7.48 -14.34
CA GLU A 125 11.99 8.55 -15.13
C GLU A 125 12.49 9.73 -14.28
N VAL A 126 11.71 10.14 -13.28
CA VAL A 126 12.10 11.21 -12.36
C VAL A 126 13.29 10.79 -11.49
N LEU A 127 13.32 9.54 -11.02
CA LEU A 127 14.45 9.00 -10.25
C LEU A 127 15.73 8.90 -11.09
N LEU A 128 15.64 8.34 -12.31
CA LEU A 128 16.77 8.28 -13.25
C LEU A 128 17.31 9.66 -13.58
N HIS A 129 16.41 10.62 -13.76
CA HIS A 129 16.80 12.02 -13.92
C HIS A 129 17.53 12.54 -12.68
N ALA A 130 17.00 12.35 -11.48
CA ALA A 130 17.62 12.83 -10.24
C ALA A 130 19.04 12.27 -10.03
N VAL A 131 19.27 10.99 -10.37
CA VAL A 131 20.60 10.34 -10.30
C VAL A 131 21.59 10.97 -11.28
N ASN A 132 21.16 11.28 -12.50
CA ASN A 132 22.04 11.73 -13.58
C ASN A 132 22.13 13.26 -13.73
N CYS A 133 21.21 14.01 -13.11
CA CYS A 133 21.11 15.45 -13.24
C CYS A 133 22.27 16.14 -12.50
N ARG A 134 23.07 16.93 -13.21
CA ARG A 134 24.17 17.74 -12.64
C ARG A 134 23.81 19.21 -12.40
N ASP A 135 22.65 19.63 -12.91
CA ASP A 135 22.16 21.00 -12.74
C ASP A 135 21.69 21.25 -11.30
N ALA A 136 22.22 22.32 -10.69
CA ALA A 136 21.87 22.76 -9.35
C ALA A 136 20.50 23.46 -9.30
N ASN A 137 20.06 24.07 -10.42
CA ASN A 137 18.83 24.85 -10.53
C ASN A 137 17.77 24.15 -11.40
N CYS A 138 17.77 22.82 -11.42
CA CYS A 138 16.86 22.05 -12.24
C CYS A 138 15.38 22.39 -11.94
N LEU A 139 14.64 22.76 -12.98
CA LEU A 139 13.24 23.19 -12.88
C LEU A 139 12.23 22.06 -12.62
N LYS A 140 12.66 20.79 -12.66
CA LYS A 140 11.76 19.66 -12.32
C LYS A 140 11.48 19.65 -10.82
N ARG A 141 10.19 19.78 -10.46
CA ARG A 141 9.66 19.93 -9.08
C ARG A 141 10.30 19.01 -8.04
N ASP A 142 10.61 17.77 -8.39
CA ASP A 142 11.09 16.77 -7.43
C ASP A 142 12.58 16.44 -7.54
N CYS A 143 13.30 17.02 -8.50
CA CYS A 143 14.71 16.69 -8.75
C CYS A 143 15.60 16.96 -7.52
N PHE A 144 15.42 18.12 -6.88
CA PHE A 144 16.18 18.49 -5.67
C PHE A 144 15.87 17.56 -4.49
N ARG A 145 14.60 17.22 -4.29
CA ARG A 145 14.15 16.33 -3.21
C ARG A 145 14.78 14.95 -3.35
N TYR A 146 14.68 14.34 -4.54
CA TYR A 146 15.25 13.01 -4.78
C TYR A 146 16.78 13.00 -4.72
N LYS A 147 17.47 14.04 -5.23
CA LYS A 147 18.93 14.16 -5.05
C LYS A 147 19.33 14.12 -3.58
N ARG A 148 18.61 14.85 -2.72
CA ARG A 148 18.87 14.86 -1.28
C ARG A 148 18.61 13.48 -0.66
N SER A 149 17.52 12.82 -1.01
CA SER A 149 17.21 11.46 -0.54
C SER A 149 18.27 10.45 -0.99
N ILE A 150 18.76 10.53 -2.23
CA ILE A 150 19.82 9.65 -2.75
C ILE A 150 21.14 9.90 -2.00
N GLN A 151 21.53 11.16 -1.80
CA GLN A 151 22.71 11.53 -1.02
C GLN A 151 22.63 11.03 0.42
N HIS A 152 21.44 11.11 1.03
CA HIS A 152 21.17 10.54 2.34
C HIS A 152 21.37 9.03 2.34
N CYS A 153 20.70 8.30 1.43
CA CYS A 153 20.82 6.84 1.33
C CYS A 153 22.27 6.38 1.14
N ASN A 154 23.09 7.13 0.41
CA ASN A 154 24.50 6.80 0.20
C ASN A 154 25.38 7.00 1.45
N LYS A 155 24.99 7.91 2.36
CA LYS A 155 25.77 8.26 3.56
C LYS A 155 25.20 7.66 4.84
N CYS A 156 23.94 7.25 4.83
CA CYS A 156 23.24 6.78 6.01
C CYS A 156 23.55 5.31 6.28
N GLN A 157 24.06 5.01 7.48
CA GLN A 157 24.33 3.65 7.94
C GLN A 157 23.07 2.94 8.47
N ARG A 158 21.96 3.65 8.62
CA ARG A 158 20.69 3.11 9.15
C ARG A 158 19.80 2.64 8.01
N LYS A 159 19.49 1.34 7.98
CA LYS A 159 18.57 0.71 7.01
C LYS A 159 17.10 0.80 7.46
N ASN A 160 16.65 1.97 7.91
CA ASN A 160 15.29 2.16 8.43
C ASN A 160 14.50 3.17 7.57
N ALA A 161 13.22 2.89 7.31
CA ALA A 161 12.36 3.65 6.40
C ALA A 161 11.97 5.05 6.89
N GLN A 162 12.38 5.44 8.10
CA GLN A 162 12.04 6.72 8.74
C GLN A 162 13.23 7.69 8.85
N CYS A 163 14.29 7.48 8.06
CA CYS A 163 15.47 8.33 8.08
C CYS A 163 15.35 9.43 7.02
N ASN A 164 15.32 10.70 7.45
CA ASN A 164 15.25 11.89 6.59
C ASN A 164 16.62 12.58 6.44
#